data_AF-A0A8H6KU47-F1
#
_entry.id   AF-A0A8H6KU47-F1
#
_cell.length_a   1.000
_cell.length_b   1.000
_cell.length_c   1.000
_cell.angle_alpha   90.00
_cell.angle_beta   90.00
_cell.angle_gamma   90.00
#
_symmetry.space_group_name_H-M   'P 1'
#
loop_
_entity.id
_entity.type
_entity.pdbx_description
1 polymer ?
#
loop_
_entity_poly.entity_id
_entity_poly.type
_entity_poly.pdbx_seq_one_letter_code
_entity_poly.pdbx_strand_id
1 'polypeptide(L)'
;MKPLAIVLAALLAAITSASPLSLLLIQPSCPNSNISASRASEVVSKFASAGVVPVSVPAIMPTVDLRVKYGNIPENLGNEFSALQTLQEPVIGFDPEIGYDPSTTRYTYIQVDPDAPGPELPLFRQYLHHIIYDIAPSCVPSQTPKTQARYMPLTPLSISPHRYVSLLYRQPAGAYTPPALSLLDDVARAPFNLEKYVQEAGLTLVGGNFMMEGLGSSVCGLVPGCTNSGIGYGGVGDGRAIRTDLLGGILNGLGI
;
A
#
# COMPACT_ATOMS: atom_id res chain seq x y z
N MET A 1 59.21 39.39 68.23
CA MET A 1 58.04 40.04 68.87
C MET A 1 56.92 40.15 67.85
N LYS A 2 55.75 39.60 68.21
CA LYS A 2 54.44 39.56 67.51
C LYS A 2 54.33 38.74 66.21
N PRO A 3 53.54 37.63 66.24
CA PRO A 3 52.71 37.22 65.12
C PRO A 3 51.31 37.89 65.24
N LEU A 4 50.66 38.17 64.11
CA LEU A 4 49.21 38.44 64.09
C LEU A 4 48.58 37.61 62.97
N ALA A 5 47.60 36.81 63.38
CA ALA A 5 46.91 35.81 62.59
C ALA A 5 46.07 36.42 61.47
N ILE A 6 45.97 35.70 60.34
CA ILE A 6 44.83 35.80 59.43
C ILE A 6 44.29 34.39 59.22
N VAL A 7 43.07 34.22 59.68
CA VAL A 7 42.20 33.05 59.51
C VAL A 7 41.75 32.99 58.05
N LEU A 8 41.81 31.82 57.41
CA LEU A 8 40.99 31.55 56.23
C LEU A 8 40.33 30.18 56.35
N ALA A 9 38.99 30.23 56.37
CA ALA A 9 38.10 29.12 56.59
C ALA A 9 38.16 28.08 55.46
N ALA A 10 38.13 26.80 55.82
CA ALA A 10 37.96 25.70 54.89
C ALA A 10 36.48 25.62 54.46
N LEU A 11 36.21 25.75 53.16
CA LEU A 11 34.93 25.39 52.56
C LEU A 11 35.02 23.93 52.08
N LEU A 12 34.43 23.00 52.82
CA LEU A 12 34.15 21.66 52.29
C LEU A 12 32.91 21.74 51.39
N ALA A 13 33.08 21.66 50.07
CA ALA A 13 32.00 21.34 49.16
C ALA A 13 31.90 19.82 49.03
N ALA A 14 30.89 19.22 49.66
CA ALA A 14 30.54 17.82 49.44
C ALA A 14 29.93 17.68 48.04
N ILE A 15 30.71 17.18 47.09
CA ILE A 15 30.22 16.75 45.78
C ILE A 15 29.49 15.42 46.02
N THR A 16 28.17 15.48 46.16
CA THR A 16 27.34 14.27 46.10
C THR A 16 27.34 13.80 44.65
N SER A 17 27.94 12.63 44.40
CA SER A 17 27.88 11.96 43.11
C SER A 17 26.45 11.49 42.85
N ALA A 18 25.62 12.34 42.26
CA ALA A 18 24.38 11.90 41.66
C ALA A 18 24.75 10.99 40.48
N SER A 19 24.49 9.69 40.65
CA SER A 19 24.58 8.73 39.55
C SER A 19 23.70 9.24 38.41
N PRO A 20 24.19 9.31 37.16
CA PRO A 20 23.32 9.64 36.04
C PRO A 20 22.28 8.54 35.96
N LEU A 21 21.02 8.91 36.21
CA LEU A 21 19.85 8.12 35.87
C LEU A 21 20.07 7.62 34.44
N SER A 22 20.39 6.34 34.31
CA SER A 22 20.26 5.64 33.05
C SER A 22 18.77 5.64 32.74
N LEU A 23 18.34 6.64 31.97
CA LEU A 23 17.13 6.56 31.17
C LEU A 23 17.32 5.31 30.31
N LEU A 24 16.82 4.17 30.78
CA LEU A 24 16.58 3.03 29.90
C LEU A 24 15.69 3.59 28.79
N LEU A 25 16.28 3.75 27.61
CA LEU A 25 15.52 3.89 26.38
C LEU A 25 14.65 2.63 26.32
N ILE A 26 13.39 2.76 26.71
CA ILE A 26 12.38 1.74 26.41
C ILE A 26 12.34 1.73 24.88
N GLN A 27 13.08 0.81 24.27
CA GLN A 27 12.99 0.63 22.84
C GLN A 27 11.52 0.35 22.51
N PRO A 28 10.94 0.99 21.49
CA PRO A 28 9.59 0.68 21.07
C PRO A 28 9.53 -0.83 20.83
N SER A 29 8.79 -1.54 21.68
CA SER A 29 8.65 -2.97 21.52
C SER A 29 7.90 -3.21 20.21
N CYS A 30 8.50 -4.00 19.32
CA CYS A 30 7.87 -4.55 18.12
C CYS A 30 7.44 -5.98 18.40
N PRO A 31 6.37 -6.22 19.20
CA PRO A 31 5.92 -7.58 19.43
C PRO A 31 5.42 -8.17 18.12
N ASN A 32 5.77 -9.42 17.86
CA ASN A 32 5.20 -10.17 16.74
C ASN A 32 3.69 -10.31 16.97
N SER A 33 2.89 -9.92 15.98
CA SER A 33 1.45 -10.14 16.01
C SER A 33 0.99 -10.66 14.66
N ASN A 34 0.47 -11.88 14.68
CA ASN A 34 -0.03 -12.54 13.49
C ASN A 34 -1.33 -11.89 13.02
N ILE A 35 -1.64 -12.09 11.74
CA ILE A 35 -3.01 -11.96 11.27
C ILE A 35 -3.92 -12.90 12.08
N SER A 36 -5.10 -12.43 12.50
CA SER A 36 -6.04 -13.29 13.20
C SER A 36 -6.56 -14.38 12.25
N ALA A 37 -6.89 -15.57 12.78
CA ALA A 37 -7.40 -16.67 11.95
C ALA A 37 -8.69 -16.27 11.19
N SER A 38 -9.55 -15.46 11.81
CA SER A 38 -10.75 -14.92 11.16
C SER A 38 -10.40 -13.98 10.00
N ARG A 39 -9.45 -13.06 10.19
CA ARG A 39 -9.01 -12.14 9.14
C ARG A 39 -8.30 -12.87 8.00
N ALA A 40 -7.46 -13.84 8.31
CA ALA A 40 -6.82 -14.69 7.30
C ALA A 40 -7.85 -15.45 6.45
N SER A 41 -8.85 -16.05 7.10
CA SER A 41 -9.96 -16.72 6.40
C SER A 41 -10.78 -15.75 5.55
N GLU A 42 -10.98 -14.52 6.01
CA GLU A 42 -11.69 -13.48 5.25
C GLU A 42 -10.92 -13.09 3.99
N VAL A 43 -9.60 -12.85 4.10
CA VAL A 43 -8.73 -12.55 2.95
C VAL A 43 -8.81 -13.66 1.91
N VAL A 44 -8.66 -14.93 2.32
CA VAL A 44 -8.75 -16.09 1.42
C VAL A 44 -10.11 -16.14 0.74
N SER A 45 -11.19 -16.01 1.50
CA SER A 45 -12.56 -16.06 0.95
C SER A 45 -12.82 -14.92 -0.04
N LYS A 46 -12.37 -13.70 0.27
CA LYS A 46 -12.61 -12.52 -0.56
C LYS A 46 -11.76 -12.53 -1.82
N PHE A 47 -10.50 -12.95 -1.74
CA PHE A 47 -9.63 -13.14 -2.90
C PHE A 47 -10.21 -14.17 -3.88
N ALA A 48 -10.78 -15.26 -3.37
CA ALA A 48 -11.47 -16.26 -4.18
C ALA A 48 -12.76 -15.70 -4.81
N SER A 49 -13.65 -15.10 -3.99
CA SER A 49 -14.94 -14.62 -4.49
C SER A 49 -14.83 -13.46 -5.47
N ALA A 50 -13.81 -12.61 -5.33
CA ALA A 50 -13.53 -11.51 -6.26
C ALA A 50 -12.70 -11.96 -7.48
N GLY A 51 -12.34 -13.24 -7.57
CA GLY A 51 -11.53 -13.79 -8.65
C GLY A 51 -10.10 -13.25 -8.72
N VAL A 52 -9.58 -12.67 -7.62
CA VAL A 52 -8.16 -12.30 -7.49
C VAL A 52 -7.31 -13.56 -7.51
N VAL A 53 -7.79 -14.62 -6.86
CA VAL A 53 -7.32 -15.99 -7.08
C VAL A 53 -8.26 -16.66 -8.10
N PRO A 54 -7.76 -17.25 -9.20
CA PRO A 54 -6.35 -17.40 -9.59
C PRO A 54 -5.81 -16.28 -10.50
N VAL A 55 -6.61 -15.26 -10.83
CA VAL A 55 -6.29 -14.32 -11.95
C VAL A 55 -5.02 -13.51 -11.70
N SER A 56 -4.84 -12.99 -10.49
CA SER A 56 -3.67 -12.18 -10.12
C SER A 56 -2.56 -13.03 -9.50
N VAL A 57 -2.94 -13.97 -8.63
CA VAL A 57 -2.04 -14.89 -7.93
C VAL A 57 -2.66 -16.29 -7.86
N PRO A 58 -1.88 -17.37 -7.92
CA PRO A 58 -2.42 -18.74 -7.97
C PRO A 58 -3.09 -19.17 -6.67
N ALA A 59 -2.62 -18.68 -5.52
CA ALA A 59 -3.16 -18.94 -4.19
C ALA A 59 -2.66 -17.86 -3.22
N ILE A 60 -3.30 -17.77 -2.05
CA ILE A 60 -2.82 -16.94 -0.93
C ILE A 60 -3.00 -17.68 0.40
N MET A 61 -1.98 -17.63 1.24
CA MET A 61 -1.99 -18.11 2.63
C MET A 61 -1.46 -16.98 3.52
N PRO A 62 -2.31 -16.01 3.89
CA PRO A 62 -1.83 -14.80 4.53
C PRO A 62 -1.35 -15.10 5.97
N THR A 63 -0.13 -14.68 6.27
CA THR A 63 0.49 -14.67 7.60
C THR A 63 0.63 -13.25 8.16
N VAL A 64 0.32 -12.25 7.35
CA VAL A 64 0.41 -10.83 7.70
C VAL A 64 -0.86 -10.12 7.24
N ASP A 65 -1.44 -9.29 8.13
CA ASP A 65 -2.57 -8.41 7.78
C ASP A 65 -2.04 -7.15 7.09
N LEU A 66 -2.14 -7.12 5.75
CA LEU A 66 -1.73 -5.99 4.94
C LEU A 66 -2.77 -4.86 5.03
N ARG A 67 -2.33 -3.70 5.54
CA ARG A 67 -3.13 -2.49 5.66
C ARG A 67 -2.59 -1.44 4.68
N VAL A 68 -3.35 -1.19 3.63
CA VAL A 68 -3.11 -0.13 2.65
C VAL A 68 -4.11 1.00 2.92
N LYS A 69 -3.64 2.25 2.96
CA LYS A 69 -4.49 3.41 3.19
C LYS A 69 -4.25 4.50 2.17
N TYR A 70 -5.32 4.99 1.56
CA TYR A 70 -5.31 6.19 0.73
C TYR A 70 -5.85 7.35 1.56
N GLY A 71 -4.95 8.25 1.98
CA GLY A 71 -5.25 9.23 3.03
C GLY A 71 -5.73 8.53 4.30
N ASN A 72 -6.97 8.79 4.71
CA ASN A 72 -7.59 8.19 5.89
C ASN A 72 -8.47 6.97 5.60
N ILE A 73 -8.55 6.52 4.34
CA ILE A 73 -9.46 5.46 3.91
C ILE A 73 -8.66 4.16 3.73
N PRO A 74 -8.93 3.11 4.53
CA PRO A 74 -8.27 1.83 4.38
C PRO A 74 -8.88 1.01 3.23
N GLU A 75 -8.03 0.28 2.51
CA GLU A 75 -8.48 -0.86 1.72
C GLU A 75 -9.06 -1.93 2.65
N ASN A 76 -10.17 -2.52 2.23
CA ASN A 76 -10.86 -3.59 2.94
C ASN A 76 -11.54 -4.54 1.98
N LEU A 77 -10.73 -5.37 1.32
CA LEU A 77 -11.15 -6.57 0.58
C LEU A 77 -12.29 -6.30 -0.41
N GLY A 78 -12.11 -5.26 -1.24
CA GLY A 78 -13.02 -4.91 -2.33
C GLY A 78 -13.96 -3.73 -2.04
N ASN A 79 -13.69 -2.93 -1.02
CA ASN A 79 -14.38 -1.64 -0.89
C ASN A 79 -14.05 -0.71 -2.06
N GLU A 80 -14.99 0.17 -2.37
CA GLU A 80 -14.88 1.08 -3.50
C GLU A 80 -14.13 2.37 -3.13
N PHE A 81 -13.37 2.88 -4.08
CA PHE A 81 -12.69 4.16 -4.04
C PHE A 81 -13.08 5.01 -5.25
N SER A 82 -12.99 6.34 -5.10
CA SER A 82 -13.01 7.26 -6.23
C SER A 82 -11.59 7.63 -6.66
N ALA A 83 -11.43 8.00 -7.93
CA ALA A 83 -10.15 8.43 -8.49
C ALA A 83 -9.49 9.58 -7.71
N LEU A 84 -10.28 10.46 -7.09
CA LEU A 84 -9.73 11.55 -6.27
C LEU A 84 -9.10 11.04 -4.96
N GLN A 85 -9.67 10.00 -4.36
CA GLN A 85 -9.15 9.42 -3.13
C GLN A 85 -7.81 8.73 -3.35
N THR A 86 -7.59 8.17 -4.54
CA THR A 86 -6.41 7.37 -4.90
C THR A 86 -5.39 8.16 -5.72
N LEU A 87 -5.52 9.48 -5.86
CA LEU A 87 -4.53 10.31 -6.55
C LEU A 87 -3.14 10.24 -5.91
N GLN A 88 -3.09 10.16 -4.59
CA GLN A 88 -1.85 10.10 -3.83
C GLN A 88 -1.46 8.67 -3.52
N GLU A 89 -0.16 8.44 -3.46
CA GLU A 89 0.44 7.16 -3.09
C GLU A 89 -0.10 6.69 -1.73
N PRO A 90 -0.46 5.39 -1.59
CA PRO A 90 -0.99 4.89 -0.33
C PRO A 90 0.09 4.69 0.72
N VAL A 91 -0.31 4.74 1.99
CA VAL A 91 0.53 4.31 3.11
C VAL A 91 0.38 2.81 3.30
N ILE A 92 1.51 2.09 3.28
CA ILE A 92 1.58 0.65 3.50
C ILE A 92 1.94 0.38 4.96
N GLY A 93 1.17 -0.46 5.63
CA GLY A 93 1.41 -0.84 7.02
C GLY A 93 1.03 -2.28 7.30
N PHE A 94 1.73 -2.89 8.24
CA PHE A 94 1.52 -4.26 8.68
C PHE A 94 2.30 -4.51 9.97
N ASP A 95 1.90 -5.53 10.71
CA ASP A 95 2.58 -5.93 11.94
C ASP A 95 3.67 -6.99 11.67
N PRO A 96 4.64 -7.20 12.59
CA PRO A 96 5.68 -8.18 12.38
C PRO A 96 5.16 -9.61 12.27
N GLU A 97 5.63 -10.32 11.25
CA GLU A 97 5.32 -11.73 11.01
C GLU A 97 5.93 -12.63 12.10
N ILE A 98 5.15 -13.58 12.62
CA ILE A 98 5.66 -14.55 13.60
C ILE A 98 6.77 -15.41 12.99
N GLY A 99 7.85 -15.58 13.77
CA GLY A 99 9.01 -16.40 13.36
C GLY A 99 10.05 -15.61 12.57
N TYR A 100 9.83 -14.32 12.34
CA TYR A 100 10.74 -13.44 11.63
C TYR A 100 11.15 -12.27 12.52
N ASP A 101 12.44 -11.93 12.48
CA ASP A 101 12.97 -10.80 13.23
C ASP A 101 12.63 -9.48 12.51
N PRO A 102 11.83 -8.58 13.11
CA PRO A 102 11.44 -7.32 12.48
C PRO A 102 12.63 -6.39 12.19
N SER A 103 13.75 -6.53 12.91
CA SER A 103 14.93 -5.70 12.72
C SER A 103 15.70 -6.03 11.45
N THR A 104 15.59 -7.27 10.95
CA THR A 104 16.34 -7.79 9.80
C THR A 104 15.47 -8.23 8.63
N THR A 105 14.23 -8.65 8.88
CA THR A 105 13.31 -9.12 7.84
C THR A 105 12.71 -7.94 7.08
N ARG A 106 12.67 -8.06 5.75
CA ARG A 106 12.18 -7.02 4.85
C ARG A 106 11.13 -7.57 3.89
N TYR A 107 10.32 -6.67 3.37
CA TYR A 107 9.17 -7.00 2.55
C TYR A 107 9.11 -6.11 1.30
N THR A 108 8.52 -6.66 0.25
CA THR A 108 8.22 -5.97 -1.00
C THR A 108 6.71 -5.87 -1.16
N TYR A 109 6.22 -4.65 -1.34
CA TYR A 109 4.85 -4.34 -1.71
C TYR A 109 4.74 -4.23 -3.24
N ILE A 110 3.73 -4.87 -3.81
CA ILE A 110 3.43 -4.80 -5.24
C ILE A 110 1.92 -4.55 -5.41
N GLN A 111 1.57 -3.55 -6.21
CA GLN A 111 0.18 -3.31 -6.62
C GLN A 111 0.00 -3.54 -8.11
N VAL A 112 -0.97 -4.37 -8.47
CA VAL A 112 -1.30 -4.70 -9.86
C VAL A 112 -2.80 -4.58 -10.13
N ASP A 113 -3.13 -4.26 -11.37
CA ASP A 113 -4.49 -4.26 -11.90
C ASP A 113 -4.64 -5.38 -12.95
N PRO A 114 -5.42 -6.44 -12.66
CA PRO A 114 -5.69 -7.52 -13.60
C PRO A 114 -6.77 -7.17 -14.63
N ASP A 115 -7.39 -5.99 -14.54
CA ASP A 115 -8.56 -5.62 -15.31
C ASP A 115 -8.24 -4.59 -16.40
N ALA A 116 -7.06 -3.98 -16.43
CA ALA A 116 -6.70 -2.98 -17.45
C ALA A 116 -6.90 -3.44 -18.91
N PRO A 117 -7.50 -2.60 -19.78
CA PRO A 117 -8.08 -1.27 -19.53
C PRO A 117 -9.55 -1.28 -19.04
N GLY A 118 -10.14 -2.46 -18.88
CA GLY A 118 -11.49 -2.67 -18.35
C GLY A 118 -11.76 -4.17 -18.15
N PRO A 119 -12.53 -4.56 -17.11
CA PRO A 119 -12.68 -5.97 -16.70
C PRO A 119 -13.32 -6.86 -17.78
N GLU A 120 -14.06 -6.28 -18.73
CA GLU A 120 -14.69 -7.00 -19.85
C GLU A 120 -13.69 -7.41 -20.93
N LEU A 121 -12.61 -6.64 -21.12
CA LEU A 121 -11.59 -6.89 -22.13
C LEU A 121 -10.19 -6.51 -21.60
N PRO A 122 -9.62 -7.30 -20.69
CA PRO A 122 -8.42 -6.96 -19.92
C PRO A 122 -7.12 -7.21 -20.71
N LEU A 123 -6.92 -6.48 -21.82
CA LEU A 123 -5.81 -6.67 -22.76
C LEU A 123 -4.43 -6.33 -22.17
N PHE A 124 -4.38 -5.54 -21.09
CA PHE A 124 -3.14 -5.09 -20.45
C PHE A 124 -2.89 -5.78 -19.10
N ARG A 125 -3.57 -6.90 -18.85
CA ARG A 125 -3.33 -7.73 -17.67
C ARG A 125 -1.87 -8.24 -17.64
N GLN A 126 -1.15 -8.16 -16.51
CA GLN A 126 -1.42 -7.34 -15.32
C GLN A 126 -0.78 -5.97 -15.52
N TYR A 127 -1.45 -4.89 -15.11
CA TYR A 127 -0.91 -3.54 -15.17
C TYR A 127 -0.24 -3.18 -13.84
N LEU A 128 1.04 -2.81 -13.88
CA LEU A 128 1.84 -2.53 -12.68
C LEU A 128 1.61 -1.10 -12.19
N HIS A 129 1.10 -0.94 -10.97
CA HIS A 129 0.89 0.39 -10.39
C HIS A 129 2.01 0.81 -9.45
N HIS A 130 2.60 -0.11 -8.70
CA HIS A 130 3.55 0.26 -7.65
C HIS A 130 4.45 -0.91 -7.25
N ILE A 131 5.75 -0.64 -7.05
CA ILE A 131 6.67 -1.55 -6.35
C ILE A 131 7.49 -0.74 -5.35
N ILE A 132 7.37 -1.10 -4.08
CA ILE A 132 8.26 -0.65 -3.01
C ILE A 132 8.88 -1.88 -2.37
N TYR A 133 10.17 -1.84 -2.10
CA TYR A 133 10.90 -2.91 -1.44
C TYR A 133 11.70 -2.38 -0.25
N ASP A 134 12.32 -3.30 0.50
CA ASP A 134 13.00 -3.02 1.77
C ASP A 134 12.08 -2.39 2.83
N ILE A 135 10.78 -2.73 2.79
CA ILE A 135 9.79 -2.29 3.79
C ILE A 135 9.95 -3.12 5.07
N ALA A 136 9.82 -2.48 6.23
CA ALA A 136 9.79 -3.13 7.54
C ALA A 136 8.40 -2.98 8.19
N PRO A 137 8.04 -3.82 9.19
CA PRO A 137 6.79 -3.67 9.92
C PRO A 137 6.61 -2.27 10.52
N SER A 138 5.36 -1.82 10.67
CA SER A 138 5.02 -0.44 11.06
C SER A 138 5.59 0.01 12.41
N CYS A 139 5.88 -0.92 13.31
CA CYS A 139 6.48 -0.63 14.61
C CYS A 139 8.00 -0.31 14.50
N VAL A 140 8.65 -0.61 13.37
CA VAL A 140 10.08 -0.34 13.15
C VAL A 140 10.25 1.14 12.80
N PRO A 141 10.90 1.95 13.66
CA PRO A 141 11.06 3.37 13.43
C PRO A 141 12.08 3.64 12.31
N SER A 142 11.94 4.78 11.64
CA SER A 142 12.93 5.33 10.70
C SER A 142 13.36 4.36 9.58
N GLN A 143 12.44 3.51 9.11
CA GLN A 143 12.67 2.67 7.94
C GLN A 143 12.80 3.50 6.66
N THR A 144 13.63 3.04 5.72
CA THR A 144 13.91 3.69 4.44
C THR A 144 13.54 2.78 3.28
N PRO A 145 12.23 2.54 3.05
CA PRO A 145 11.78 1.75 1.93
C PRO A 145 12.23 2.38 0.61
N LYS A 146 12.46 1.53 -0.40
CA LYS A 146 12.96 1.94 -1.71
C LYS A 146 11.89 1.72 -2.77
N THR A 147 11.65 2.73 -3.59
CA THR A 147 10.70 2.63 -4.70
C THR A 147 11.42 2.11 -5.94
N GLN A 148 10.95 0.99 -6.49
CA GLN A 148 11.45 0.47 -7.77
C GLN A 148 10.58 0.95 -8.92
N ALA A 149 9.27 0.75 -8.83
CA ALA A 149 8.28 1.30 -9.75
C ALA A 149 7.50 2.36 -8.99
N ARG A 150 7.61 3.64 -9.38
CA ARG A 150 6.83 4.73 -8.76
C ARG A 150 5.33 4.50 -8.89
N TYR A 151 4.59 4.95 -7.87
CA TYR A 151 3.13 4.92 -7.88
C TYR A 151 2.56 5.58 -9.14
N MET A 152 1.76 4.80 -9.87
CA MET A 152 0.94 5.29 -10.96
C MET A 152 -0.51 5.38 -10.49
N PRO A 153 -1.12 6.58 -10.48
CA PRO A 153 -2.54 6.76 -10.14
C PRO A 153 -3.44 5.83 -10.95
N LEU A 154 -4.52 5.39 -10.32
CA LEU A 154 -5.30 4.26 -10.78
C LEU A 154 -6.22 4.62 -11.95
N THR A 155 -6.78 5.84 -11.94
CA THR A 155 -7.52 6.51 -13.03
C THR A 155 -8.12 5.61 -14.12
N PRO A 156 -8.97 4.63 -13.77
CA PRO A 156 -9.58 3.73 -14.74
C PRO A 156 -10.52 4.54 -15.65
N LEU A 157 -10.54 4.20 -16.94
CA LEU A 157 -11.42 4.85 -17.92
C LEU A 157 -12.72 4.05 -18.16
N SER A 158 -12.91 2.92 -17.49
CA SER A 158 -14.12 2.12 -17.58
C SER A 158 -15.15 2.52 -16.53
N ILE A 159 -16.44 2.36 -16.86
CA ILE A 159 -17.53 2.50 -15.87
C ILE A 159 -17.44 1.37 -14.84
N SER A 160 -17.34 0.13 -15.30
CA SER A 160 -17.17 -1.05 -14.46
C SER A 160 -15.84 -0.96 -13.69
N PRO A 161 -15.85 -1.24 -12.37
CA PRO A 161 -14.66 -1.06 -11.55
C PRO A 161 -13.60 -2.14 -11.83
N HIS A 162 -12.34 -1.72 -11.78
CA HIS A 162 -11.16 -2.58 -11.79
C HIS A 162 -10.84 -3.04 -10.37
N ARG A 163 -10.18 -4.19 -10.25
CA ARG A 163 -9.59 -4.69 -9.00
C ARG A 163 -8.16 -4.21 -8.86
N TYR A 164 -7.87 -3.35 -7.91
CA TYR A 164 -6.49 -2.98 -7.59
C TYR A 164 -5.99 -3.88 -6.48
N VAL A 165 -5.14 -4.83 -6.85
CA VAL A 165 -4.69 -5.91 -5.97
C VAL A 165 -3.38 -5.53 -5.31
N SER A 166 -3.43 -5.40 -4.00
CA SER A 166 -2.33 -4.99 -3.12
C SER A 166 -1.71 -6.23 -2.48
N LEU A 167 -0.44 -6.49 -2.74
CA LEU A 167 0.24 -7.73 -2.33
C LEU A 167 1.50 -7.42 -1.52
N LEU A 168 1.70 -8.16 -0.44
CA LEU A 168 2.90 -8.08 0.39
C LEU A 168 3.68 -9.38 0.32
N TYR A 169 4.94 -9.26 -0.07
CA TYR A 169 5.86 -10.38 -0.18
C TYR A 169 6.99 -10.24 0.83
N ARG A 170 7.34 -11.33 1.51
CA ARG A 170 8.57 -11.43 2.30
C ARG A 170 9.76 -11.63 1.37
N GLN A 171 10.82 -10.85 1.60
CA GLN A 171 12.10 -10.96 0.89
C GLN A 171 12.93 -12.16 1.40
N PRO A 172 13.81 -12.74 0.58
CA PRO A 172 14.79 -13.71 1.06
C PRO A 172 15.69 -13.10 2.13
N ALA A 173 16.24 -13.95 3.01
CA ALA A 173 17.15 -13.51 4.06
C ALA A 173 18.46 -12.95 3.47
N GLY A 174 19.01 -11.91 4.11
CA GLY A 174 20.28 -11.30 3.73
C GLY A 174 20.12 -10.12 2.77
N ALA A 175 21.17 -9.84 2.00
CA ALA A 175 21.15 -8.73 1.05
C ALA A 175 20.17 -9.02 -0.09
N TYR A 176 19.24 -8.10 -0.33
CA TYR A 176 18.24 -8.20 -1.37
C TYR A 176 18.50 -7.17 -2.47
N THR A 177 18.35 -7.61 -3.72
CA THR A 177 18.34 -6.73 -4.90
C THR A 177 17.22 -7.23 -5.80
N PRO A 178 16.19 -6.40 -6.07
CA PRO A 178 15.09 -6.83 -6.92
C PRO A 178 15.57 -7.06 -8.36
N PRO A 179 14.92 -7.96 -9.13
CA PRO A 179 15.15 -8.09 -10.57
C PRO A 179 14.95 -6.75 -11.26
N ALA A 180 15.76 -6.47 -12.30
CA ALA A 180 15.62 -5.23 -13.05
C ALA A 180 14.27 -5.19 -13.77
N LEU A 181 13.60 -4.03 -13.73
CA LEU A 181 12.41 -3.78 -14.54
C LEU A 181 12.84 -3.47 -15.97
N SER A 182 12.14 -4.05 -16.95
CA SER A 182 12.31 -3.66 -18.35
C SER A 182 11.72 -2.27 -18.59
N LEU A 183 11.98 -1.66 -19.75
CA LEU A 183 11.30 -0.42 -20.15
C LEU A 183 9.77 -0.58 -20.15
N LEU A 184 9.27 -1.78 -20.50
CA LEU A 184 7.84 -2.06 -20.46
C LEU A 184 7.31 -2.06 -19.02
N ASP A 185 8.01 -2.67 -18.08
CA ASP A 185 7.57 -2.71 -16.68
C ASP A 185 7.73 -1.34 -15.98
N ASP A 186 8.78 -0.59 -16.31
CA ASP A 186 9.08 0.68 -15.64
C ASP A 186 8.28 1.88 -16.21
N VAL A 187 8.03 1.88 -17.52
CA VAL A 187 7.38 3.02 -18.19
C VAL A 187 5.98 2.67 -18.66
N ALA A 188 5.82 1.57 -19.41
CA ALA A 188 4.52 1.20 -19.98
C ALA A 188 3.57 0.54 -18.96
N ARG A 189 4.14 -0.05 -17.91
CA ARG A 189 3.50 -0.83 -16.83
C ARG A 189 2.77 -2.10 -17.25
N ALA A 190 2.59 -2.36 -18.54
CA ALA A 190 1.91 -3.55 -19.02
C ALA A 190 2.48 -4.07 -20.35
N PRO A 191 2.39 -5.40 -20.59
CA PRO A 191 1.95 -6.42 -19.63
C PRO A 191 3.05 -6.72 -18.60
N PHE A 192 2.73 -6.65 -17.31
CA PHE A 192 3.63 -7.06 -16.22
C PHE A 192 3.40 -8.52 -15.87
N ASN A 193 4.47 -9.30 -15.80
CA ASN A 193 4.41 -10.71 -15.39
C ASN A 193 4.80 -10.84 -13.92
N LEU A 194 3.81 -10.70 -13.03
CA LEU A 194 4.00 -10.79 -11.59
C LEU A 194 4.59 -12.14 -11.16
N GLU A 195 4.10 -13.26 -11.71
CA GLU A 195 4.57 -14.60 -11.36
C GLU A 195 6.07 -14.77 -11.65
N LYS A 196 6.50 -14.35 -12.85
CA LYS A 196 7.91 -14.36 -13.23
C LYS A 196 8.74 -13.46 -12.31
N TYR A 197 8.27 -12.23 -12.06
CA TYR A 197 8.99 -11.28 -11.21
C TYR A 197 9.19 -11.83 -9.78
N VAL A 198 8.14 -12.37 -9.15
CA VAL A 198 8.24 -12.89 -7.77
C VAL A 198 9.10 -14.14 -7.69
N GLN A 199 9.09 -14.98 -8.73
CA GLN A 199 9.96 -16.16 -8.83
C GLN A 199 11.43 -15.75 -8.95
N GLU A 200 11.76 -14.83 -9.86
CA GLU A 200 13.13 -14.33 -10.05
C GLU A 200 13.64 -13.58 -8.81
N ALA A 201 12.75 -12.88 -8.11
CA ALA A 201 13.07 -12.14 -6.89
C ALA A 201 13.16 -13.03 -5.62
N GLY A 202 12.75 -14.31 -5.69
CA GLY A 202 12.71 -15.20 -4.53
C GLY A 202 11.71 -14.76 -3.44
N LEU A 203 10.62 -14.12 -3.86
CA LEU A 203 9.62 -13.51 -2.98
C LEU A 203 8.57 -14.54 -2.50
N THR A 204 8.18 -14.46 -1.22
CA THR A 204 7.10 -15.29 -0.65
C THR A 204 5.87 -14.44 -0.34
N LEU A 205 4.71 -14.75 -0.93
CA LEU A 205 3.47 -14.03 -0.66
C LEU A 205 3.01 -14.27 0.79
N VAL A 206 2.90 -13.21 1.59
CA VAL A 206 2.56 -13.29 3.03
C VAL A 206 1.33 -12.47 3.41
N GLY A 207 0.88 -11.56 2.56
CA GLY A 207 -0.31 -10.74 2.83
C GLY A 207 -0.92 -10.20 1.55
N GLY A 208 -2.20 -9.85 1.62
CA GLY A 208 -2.91 -9.29 0.49
C GLY A 208 -4.14 -8.51 0.94
N ASN A 209 -4.46 -7.49 0.16
CA ASN A 209 -5.69 -6.72 0.22
C ASN A 209 -6.07 -6.33 -1.22
N PHE A 210 -7.25 -5.76 -1.43
CA PHE A 210 -7.58 -5.18 -2.71
C PHE A 210 -8.72 -4.19 -2.54
N MET A 211 -8.91 -3.36 -3.54
CA MET A 211 -10.01 -2.43 -3.61
C MET A 211 -10.54 -2.32 -5.03
N MET A 212 -11.68 -1.64 -5.16
CA MET A 212 -12.38 -1.45 -6.42
C MET A 212 -12.40 0.03 -6.79
N GLU A 213 -12.04 0.37 -8.02
CA GLU A 213 -12.22 1.74 -8.53
C GLU A 213 -12.64 1.70 -9.99
N GLY A 214 -13.59 2.56 -10.36
CA GLY A 214 -14.14 2.71 -11.70
C GLY A 214 -14.75 4.10 -11.87
N LEU A 215 -15.10 4.47 -13.09
CA LEU A 215 -15.80 5.72 -13.35
C LEU A 215 -17.24 5.72 -12.81
N GLY A 216 -17.83 4.55 -12.54
CA GLY A 216 -19.17 4.44 -11.98
C GLY A 216 -19.38 5.31 -10.74
N SER A 217 -18.48 5.29 -9.76
CA SER A 217 -18.60 6.12 -8.55
C SER A 217 -18.61 7.62 -8.82
N SER A 218 -17.97 8.07 -9.90
CA SER A 218 -17.85 9.49 -10.26
C SER A 218 -18.99 9.92 -11.20
N VAL A 219 -19.29 9.09 -12.20
CA VAL A 219 -20.31 9.36 -13.23
C VAL A 219 -21.70 9.12 -12.70
N CYS A 220 -21.92 8.02 -11.97
CA CYS A 220 -23.24 7.66 -11.45
C CYS A 220 -23.67 8.46 -10.23
N GLY A 221 -22.74 9.16 -9.58
CA GLY A 221 -23.09 10.21 -8.61
C GLY A 221 -23.87 11.38 -9.24
N LEU A 222 -23.85 11.52 -10.57
CA LEU A 222 -24.53 12.58 -11.32
C LEU A 222 -25.72 12.06 -12.16
N VAL A 223 -25.92 10.74 -12.24
CA VAL A 223 -26.94 10.12 -13.10
C VAL A 223 -27.99 9.40 -12.22
N PRO A 224 -29.24 9.92 -12.16
CA PRO A 224 -30.30 9.29 -11.38
C PRO A 224 -30.55 7.84 -11.80
N GLY A 225 -30.57 6.92 -10.82
CA GLY A 225 -30.81 5.50 -11.07
C GLY A 225 -29.56 4.71 -11.50
N CYS A 226 -28.42 5.38 -11.69
CA CYS A 226 -27.16 4.67 -11.90
C CYS A 226 -26.51 4.22 -10.57
N THR A 227 -25.91 3.02 -10.54
CA THR A 227 -25.12 2.49 -9.43
C THR A 227 -23.62 2.60 -9.72
N ASN A 228 -22.78 2.48 -8.68
CA ASN A 228 -21.32 2.53 -8.81
C ASN A 228 -20.75 1.38 -9.67
N SER A 229 -21.51 0.30 -9.85
CA SER A 229 -21.18 -0.80 -10.77
C SER A 229 -21.56 -0.50 -12.23
N GLY A 230 -22.07 0.71 -12.52
CA GLY A 230 -22.53 1.12 -13.85
C GLY A 230 -23.96 0.71 -14.20
N ILE A 231 -24.67 -0.01 -13.32
CA ILE A 231 -26.06 -0.43 -13.59
C ILE A 231 -26.93 0.81 -13.62
N GLY A 232 -27.75 0.99 -14.67
CA GLY A 232 -28.58 2.18 -14.83
C GLY A 232 -27.89 3.34 -15.56
N TYR A 233 -26.60 3.20 -15.91
CA TYR A 233 -25.96 4.06 -16.88
C TYR A 233 -26.35 3.63 -18.30
N GLY A 234 -27.19 4.42 -18.98
CA GLY A 234 -27.64 4.13 -20.35
C GLY A 234 -26.68 4.61 -21.45
N GLY A 235 -25.63 5.36 -21.10
CA GLY A 235 -24.82 6.09 -22.08
C GLY A 235 -25.64 7.08 -22.92
N VAL A 236 -25.00 7.72 -23.91
CA VAL A 236 -25.73 8.34 -25.01
C VAL A 236 -26.13 7.20 -25.94
N GLY A 237 -27.43 6.97 -26.12
CA GLY A 237 -27.97 5.82 -26.87
C GLY A 237 -27.67 5.79 -28.38
N ASP A 238 -26.65 6.51 -28.86
CA ASP A 238 -26.30 6.69 -30.27
C ASP A 238 -24.99 6.00 -30.69
N GLY A 239 -24.35 5.24 -29.78
CA GLY A 239 -23.17 4.44 -30.09
C GLY A 239 -21.87 5.26 -30.28
N ARG A 240 -21.83 6.53 -29.85
CA ARG A 240 -20.60 7.30 -29.81
C ARG A 240 -19.84 7.03 -28.51
N ALA A 241 -18.58 6.65 -28.62
CA ALA A 241 -17.69 6.60 -27.46
C ALA A 241 -17.59 7.99 -26.81
N ILE A 242 -17.42 8.01 -25.48
CA ILE A 242 -17.23 9.18 -24.60
C ILE A 242 -15.89 9.88 -24.96
N ARG A 243 -15.79 10.43 -26.17
CA ARG A 243 -14.75 11.34 -26.60
C ARG A 243 -15.44 12.64 -26.95
N THR A 244 -15.60 13.50 -25.93
CA THR A 244 -15.66 14.98 -25.96
C THR A 244 -16.68 15.61 -25.02
N ASP A 245 -17.58 14.84 -24.41
CA ASP A 245 -18.77 15.36 -23.73
C ASP A 245 -18.68 15.45 -22.20
N LEU A 246 -17.71 14.81 -21.54
CA LEU A 246 -17.53 15.01 -20.09
C LEU A 246 -17.21 16.49 -19.76
N LEU A 247 -16.37 17.14 -20.59
CA LEU A 247 -16.10 18.57 -20.49
C LEU A 247 -17.28 19.42 -20.97
N GLY A 248 -17.99 19.00 -22.02
CA GLY A 248 -19.17 19.72 -22.52
C GLY A 248 -20.34 19.73 -21.53
N GLY A 249 -20.54 18.64 -20.79
CA GLY A 249 -21.57 18.56 -19.74
C GLY A 249 -21.24 19.41 -18.52
N ILE A 250 -19.96 19.45 -18.13
CA ILE A 250 -19.49 20.31 -17.02
C ILE A 250 -19.57 21.79 -17.38
N LEU A 251 -19.22 22.18 -18.61
CA LEU A 251 -19.27 23.58 -19.06
C LEU A 251 -20.71 24.09 -19.22
N ASN A 252 -21.60 23.29 -19.80
CA ASN A 252 -23.02 23.64 -19.90
C ASN A 252 -23.71 23.70 -18.53
N GLY A 253 -23.30 22.86 -17.58
CA GLY A 253 -23.80 22.91 -16.19
C GLY A 253 -23.32 24.12 -15.39
N LEU A 254 -22.23 24.76 -15.82
CA LEU A 254 -21.70 26.00 -15.24
C LEU A 254 -22.19 27.27 -15.96
N GLY A 255 -22.99 27.11 -17.03
CA GLY A 255 -23.53 28.24 -17.80
C GLY A 255 -22.49 29.00 -18.62
N ILE A 256 -21.46 28.32 -19.14
CA ILE A 256 -20.44 28.88 -20.04
C ILE A 256 -20.52 28.19 -21.41
#